data_AF-A0A1B9IP46-F1
#
_entry.id   AF-A0A1B9IP46-F1
#
_cell.length_a   1.000
_cell.length_b   1.000
_cell.length_c   1.000
_cell.angle_alpha   90.00
_cell.angle_beta   90.00
_cell.angle_gamma   90.00
#
_symmetry.space_group_name_H-M   'P 1'
#
loop_
_entity.id
_entity.type
_entity.pdbx_description
1 polymer ?
#
loop_
_entity_poly.entity_id
_entity_poly.type
_entity_poly.pdbx_seq_one_letter_code
_entity_poly.pdbx_strand_id
1 'polypeptide(L)'
;MASLLPDTSGQIFIDALDILSEDYSASKVLSLVKSILSAIKKAKAPSRLVLLLPPSSTIYHSLVTPSFHSTLTLITPHSPPLVEHLSKSYLSPISSIPSPNLWMILENTTKRSSHQDMALKASNEKIEFDPCWTQSLSGPAAIVQVLVRKPTGGIKGISRSLEGLKFNDEEKHFRVVDLDQLVDLNPFSKPLTAGVGGGDKTINTHSELDLPFNLSLTDEQRNKRAQVPLPYAHEGEGASGDLIWEDEEETDDEEI
;
A
#
# COMPACT_ATOMS: atom_id res chain seq x y z
N MET A 1 20.87 -37.32 30.06
CA MET A 1 22.13 -36.85 29.43
C MET A 1 21.84 -35.56 28.72
N ALA A 2 22.20 -34.44 29.33
CA ALA A 2 22.06 -33.10 28.77
C ALA A 2 23.47 -32.54 28.56
N SER A 3 23.86 -32.30 27.31
CA SER A 3 25.05 -31.53 27.00
C SER A 3 25.04 -31.06 25.55
N LEU A 4 25.45 -29.79 25.37
CA LEU A 4 25.95 -29.19 24.11
C LEU A 4 24.90 -28.69 23.11
N LEU A 5 24.13 -27.67 23.50
CA LEU A 5 23.96 -26.55 22.57
C LEU A 5 24.91 -25.44 23.06
N PRO A 6 25.83 -24.95 22.22
CA PRO A 6 26.72 -23.88 22.62
C PRO A 6 25.91 -22.65 23.07
N ASP A 7 26.46 -21.83 23.96
CA ASP A 7 25.92 -20.53 24.43
C ASP A 7 25.89 -19.48 23.30
N THR A 8 25.56 -19.89 22.08
CA THR A 8 25.42 -19.05 20.90
C THR A 8 23.97 -18.60 20.79
N SER A 9 23.76 -17.30 20.57
CA SER A 9 22.47 -16.76 20.14
C SER A 9 21.94 -17.54 18.95
N GLY A 10 20.70 -18.02 19.04
CA GLY A 10 20.05 -18.80 17.98
C GLY A 10 18.86 -18.06 17.37
N GLN A 11 18.71 -18.15 16.06
CA GLN A 11 17.51 -17.69 15.34
C GLN A 11 16.80 -18.90 14.76
N ILE A 12 15.51 -19.04 15.07
CA ILE A 12 14.65 -20.10 14.54
C ILE A 12 13.73 -19.45 13.51
N PHE A 13 13.72 -19.99 12.30
CA PHE A 13 12.86 -19.53 11.21
C PHE A 13 11.79 -20.57 10.93
N ILE A 14 10.54 -20.11 10.79
CA ILE A 14 9.42 -20.91 10.29
C ILE A 14 8.75 -20.10 9.19
N ASP A 15 8.78 -20.63 7.98
CA ASP A 15 8.33 -19.99 6.74
C ASP A 15 6.84 -20.21 6.46
N ALA A 16 6.29 -21.37 6.82
CA ALA A 16 4.92 -21.77 6.50
C ALA A 16 4.11 -22.18 7.74
N LEU A 17 3.99 -21.28 8.72
CA LEU A 17 3.22 -21.55 9.94
C LEU A 17 1.70 -21.59 9.68
N ASP A 18 1.25 -20.89 8.64
CA ASP A 18 -0.13 -20.87 8.16
C ASP A 18 -0.58 -22.22 7.61
N ILE A 19 0.27 -22.95 6.87
CA ILE A 19 -0.03 -24.31 6.41
C ILE A 19 -0.31 -25.24 7.60
N LEU A 20 0.48 -25.13 8.68
CA LEU A 20 0.21 -25.88 9.92
C LEU A 20 -1.14 -25.51 10.56
N SER A 21 -1.65 -24.31 10.32
CA SER A 21 -2.97 -23.87 10.81
C SER A 21 -4.13 -24.35 9.93
N GLU A 22 -3.85 -24.87 8.74
CA GLU A 22 -4.82 -25.56 7.89
C GLU A 22 -4.98 -27.02 8.34
N ASP A 23 -3.87 -27.69 8.63
CA ASP A 23 -3.86 -29.09 9.09
C ASP A 23 -4.31 -29.24 10.56
N TYR A 24 -4.08 -28.23 11.39
CA TYR A 24 -4.39 -28.23 12.81
C TYR A 24 -5.18 -27.01 13.24
N SER A 25 -5.93 -27.12 14.34
CA SER A 25 -6.63 -25.97 14.89
C SER A 25 -5.67 -24.83 15.25
N ALA A 26 -6.06 -23.58 14.96
CA ALA A 26 -5.32 -22.37 15.30
C ALA A 26 -4.80 -22.35 16.76
N SER A 27 -5.59 -22.87 17.70
CA SER A 27 -5.21 -22.99 19.11
C SER A 27 -4.01 -23.90 19.36
N LYS A 28 -3.88 -25.02 18.63
CA LYS A 28 -2.75 -25.95 18.73
C LYS A 28 -1.47 -25.31 18.18
N VAL A 29 -1.58 -24.63 17.04
CA VAL A 29 -0.45 -23.90 16.44
C VAL A 29 0.02 -22.77 17.35
N LEU A 30 -0.90 -21.99 17.93
CA LEU A 30 -0.55 -20.96 18.91
C LEU A 30 0.08 -21.55 20.18
N SER A 31 -0.38 -22.72 20.64
CA SER A 31 0.23 -23.43 21.77
C SER A 31 1.66 -23.88 21.45
N LEU A 32 1.90 -24.38 20.24
CA LEU A 32 3.23 -24.72 19.76
C LEU A 32 4.15 -23.50 19.73
N VAL A 33 3.70 -22.39 19.13
CA VAL A 33 4.46 -21.13 19.09
C VAL A 33 4.80 -20.63 20.50
N LYS A 34 3.83 -20.64 21.43
CA LYS A 34 4.07 -20.27 22.83
C LYS A 34 5.06 -21.20 23.52
N SER A 35 5.04 -22.49 23.21
CA SER A 35 5.95 -23.48 23.77
C SER A 35 7.39 -23.24 23.28
N ILE A 36 7.57 -22.98 21.98
CA ILE A 36 8.87 -22.62 21.38
C ILE A 36 9.40 -21.32 22.00
N LEU A 37 8.56 -20.28 22.10
CA LEU A 37 8.96 -19.01 22.68
C LEU A 37 9.31 -19.12 24.17
N SER A 38 8.62 -20.01 24.90
CA SER A 38 8.94 -20.32 26.30
C SER A 38 10.28 -21.05 26.43
N ALA A 39 10.60 -21.95 25.50
CA ALA A 39 11.91 -22.62 25.45
C ALA A 39 13.02 -21.62 25.12
N ILE A 40 12.82 -20.75 24.13
CA ILE A 40 13.74 -19.66 23.77
C ILE A 40 14.01 -18.74 24.95
N LYS A 41 12.97 -18.33 25.69
CA LYS A 41 13.12 -17.45 26.86
C LYS A 41 13.92 -18.09 28.00
N LYS A 42 13.90 -19.43 28.12
CA LYS A 42 14.68 -20.17 29.12
C LYS A 42 16.14 -20.35 28.73
N ALA A 43 16.49 -20.15 27.46
CA ALA A 43 17.87 -20.22 27.00
C ALA A 43 18.69 -19.05 27.57
N LYS A 44 19.96 -19.30 27.90
CA LYS A 44 20.87 -18.29 28.45
C LYS A 44 21.32 -17.25 27.39
N ALA A 45 21.33 -17.64 26.12
CA ALA A 45 21.76 -16.79 25.01
C ALA A 45 20.57 -16.01 24.40
N PRO A 46 20.81 -14.82 23.82
CA PRO A 46 19.75 -14.03 23.19
C PRO A 46 19.28 -14.73 21.90
N SER A 47 18.13 -15.38 21.97
CA SER A 47 17.56 -16.14 20.84
C SER A 47 16.20 -15.57 20.42
N ARG A 48 15.84 -15.76 19.14
CA ARG A 48 14.60 -15.23 18.56
C ARG A 48 13.90 -16.26 17.69
N LEU A 49 12.57 -16.18 17.67
CA LEU A 49 11.73 -16.87 16.71
C LEU A 49 11.33 -15.86 15.64
N VAL A 50 11.58 -16.19 14.38
CA VAL A 50 11.19 -15.41 13.21
C VAL A 50 10.13 -16.20 12.47
N LEU A 51 8.95 -15.60 12.31
CA LEU A 51 7.82 -16.23 11.63
C LEU A 51 7.48 -15.43 10.39
N LEU A 52 7.43 -16.09 9.22
CA LEU A 52 6.74 -15.56 8.05
C LEU A 52 5.26 -15.90 8.22
N LEU A 53 4.40 -14.88 8.15
CA LEU A 53 2.97 -15.05 8.35
C LEU A 53 2.18 -14.13 7.41
N PRO A 54 1.50 -14.70 6.40
CA PRO A 54 0.60 -13.95 5.54
C PRO A 54 -0.57 -13.35 6.34
N PRO A 55 -1.08 -12.17 5.95
CA PRO A 55 -2.24 -11.58 6.61
C PRO A 55 -3.53 -12.41 6.53
N SER A 56 -3.64 -13.29 5.54
CA SER A 56 -4.75 -14.23 5.35
C SER A 56 -4.78 -15.35 6.40
N SER A 57 -3.71 -15.54 7.16
CA SER A 57 -3.63 -16.63 8.13
C SER A 57 -4.59 -16.44 9.31
N THR A 58 -5.27 -17.52 9.70
CA THR A 58 -6.24 -17.52 10.82
C THR A 58 -5.62 -17.13 12.17
N ILE A 59 -4.30 -17.32 12.33
CA ILE A 59 -3.57 -16.99 13.55
C ILE A 59 -2.93 -15.59 13.53
N TYR A 60 -3.02 -14.86 12.41
CA TYR A 60 -2.37 -13.56 12.21
C TYR A 60 -2.69 -12.55 13.32
N HIS A 61 -3.97 -12.31 13.59
CA HIS A 61 -4.40 -11.35 14.61
C HIS A 61 -3.93 -11.69 16.02
N SER A 62 -3.81 -12.99 16.33
CA SER A 62 -3.28 -13.44 17.63
C SER A 62 -1.79 -13.13 17.79
N LEU A 63 -1.03 -13.24 16.70
CA LEU A 63 0.43 -13.07 16.70
C LEU A 63 0.88 -11.63 16.42
N VAL A 64 0.02 -10.75 15.88
CA VAL A 64 0.36 -9.34 15.65
C VAL A 64 0.28 -8.49 16.93
N THR A 65 -0.42 -8.99 17.96
CA THR A 65 -0.72 -8.23 19.18
C THR A 65 0.56 -7.75 19.89
N PRO A 66 0.61 -6.49 20.38
CA PRO A 66 1.77 -5.94 21.09
C PRO A 66 2.20 -6.71 22.33
N SER A 67 1.24 -7.30 23.04
CA SER A 67 1.47 -8.04 24.28
C SER A 67 2.04 -9.45 24.08
N PHE A 68 2.24 -9.88 22.83
CA PHE A 68 2.88 -11.16 22.55
C PHE A 68 4.37 -11.13 22.92
N HIS A 69 5.01 -12.30 22.90
CA HIS A 69 6.37 -12.50 23.39
C HIS A 69 7.41 -11.59 22.71
N SER A 70 8.31 -10.98 23.50
CA SER A 70 9.35 -10.06 22.98
C SER A 70 10.42 -10.74 22.12
N THR A 71 10.55 -12.06 22.22
CA THR A 71 11.47 -12.87 21.41
C THR A 71 10.90 -13.24 20.03
N LEU A 72 9.66 -12.86 19.73
CA LEU A 72 9.02 -13.07 18.44
C LEU A 72 9.28 -11.88 17.50
N THR A 73 9.82 -12.19 16.33
CA THR A 73 9.84 -11.31 15.15
C THR A 73 8.84 -11.85 14.13
N LEU A 74 7.96 -10.99 13.64
CA LEU A 74 6.97 -11.36 12.62
C LEU A 74 7.34 -10.68 11.31
N ILE A 75 7.35 -11.46 10.24
CA ILE A 75 7.54 -11.00 8.86
C ILE A 75 6.20 -11.21 8.16
N THR A 76 5.67 -10.14 7.57
CA THR A 76 4.39 -10.17 6.88
C THR A 76 4.59 -9.72 5.45
N PRO A 77 4.39 -10.60 4.45
CA PRO A 77 4.56 -10.25 3.05
C PRO A 77 3.42 -9.34 2.57
N HIS A 78 3.78 -8.38 1.74
CA HIS A 78 2.88 -7.44 1.05
C HIS A 78 3.22 -7.42 -0.44
N SER A 79 2.18 -7.30 -1.27
CA SER A 79 2.32 -7.17 -2.71
C SER A 79 2.85 -5.77 -3.07
N PRO A 80 3.91 -5.62 -3.91
CA PRO A 80 4.41 -4.30 -4.31
C PRO A 80 3.34 -3.40 -4.97
N PRO A 81 2.51 -3.88 -5.92
CA PRO A 81 1.38 -3.12 -6.48
C PRO A 81 0.41 -2.56 -5.43
N LEU A 82 0.13 -3.32 -4.36
CA LEU A 82 -0.74 -2.85 -3.29
C LEU A 82 -0.13 -1.64 -2.59
N VAL A 83 1.14 -1.75 -2.20
CA VAL A 83 1.83 -0.69 -1.46
C VAL A 83 1.94 0.56 -2.33
N GLU A 84 2.27 0.41 -3.61
CA GLU A 84 2.28 1.50 -4.59
C GLU A 84 0.93 2.19 -4.72
N HIS A 85 -0.14 1.41 -4.88
CA HIS A 85 -1.49 1.93 -5.02
C HIS A 85 -1.92 2.68 -3.75
N LEU A 86 -1.67 2.13 -2.57
CA LEU A 86 -1.99 2.84 -1.31
C LEU A 86 -1.20 4.15 -1.18
N SER A 87 0.07 4.17 -1.59
CA SER A 87 0.87 5.39 -1.62
C SER A 87 0.28 6.46 -2.53
N LYS A 88 -0.04 6.08 -3.78
CA LYS A 88 -0.57 6.99 -4.79
C LYS A 88 -1.99 7.45 -4.46
N SER A 89 -2.87 6.54 -4.08
CA SER A 89 -4.27 6.85 -3.75
C SER A 89 -4.44 7.72 -2.51
N TYR A 90 -3.53 7.61 -1.54
CA TYR A 90 -3.57 8.38 -0.30
C TYR A 90 -2.47 9.43 -0.19
N LEU A 91 -1.77 9.72 -1.30
CA LEU A 91 -0.67 10.71 -1.38
C LEU A 91 0.32 10.59 -0.21
N SER A 92 0.62 9.35 0.19
CA SER A 92 1.37 9.03 1.40
C SER A 92 2.69 8.38 0.99
N PRO A 93 3.81 9.13 0.98
CA PRO A 93 5.08 8.60 0.48
C PRO A 93 5.49 7.35 1.24
N ILE A 94 5.91 6.34 0.49
CA ILE A 94 6.48 5.10 1.02
C ILE A 94 7.94 5.35 1.38
N SER A 95 8.38 4.83 2.51
CA SER A 95 9.78 4.79 2.91
C SER A 95 10.00 3.57 3.82
N SER A 96 11.26 3.21 4.11
CA SER A 96 11.57 2.06 4.98
C SER A 96 11.03 2.23 6.41
N ILE A 97 10.79 3.49 6.82
CA ILE A 97 10.06 3.86 8.03
C ILE A 97 8.81 4.64 7.61
N PRO A 98 7.73 3.94 7.20
CA PRO A 98 6.54 4.59 6.68
C PRO A 98 5.95 5.63 7.63
N SER A 99 5.33 6.66 7.07
CA SER A 99 4.59 7.64 7.85
C SER A 99 3.46 6.97 8.67
N PRO A 100 3.03 7.56 9.81
CA PRO A 100 1.92 7.03 10.58
C PRO A 100 0.63 6.86 9.75
N ASN A 101 0.39 7.74 8.78
CA ASN A 101 -0.74 7.67 7.87
C ASN A 101 -0.68 6.43 6.99
N LEU A 102 0.46 6.19 6.34
CA LEU A 102 0.64 5.02 5.48
C LEU A 102 0.50 3.71 6.28
N TRP A 103 1.05 3.65 7.50
CA TRP A 103 0.85 2.51 8.39
C TRP A 103 -0.61 2.26 8.73
N MET A 104 -1.35 3.30 9.09
CA MET A 104 -2.77 3.20 9.41
C MET A 104 -3.56 2.66 8.21
N ILE A 105 -3.30 3.17 7.01
CA ILE A 105 -3.95 2.74 5.77
C ILE A 105 -3.61 1.28 5.48
N LEU A 106 -2.32 0.93 5.46
CA LEU A 106 -1.86 -0.43 5.20
C LEU A 106 -2.46 -1.44 6.19
N GLU A 107 -2.46 -1.11 7.48
CA GLU A 107 -3.07 -1.96 8.51
C GLU A 107 -4.58 -2.12 8.33
N ASN A 108 -5.29 -1.04 8.02
CA ASN A 108 -6.74 -1.10 7.84
C ASN A 108 -7.11 -1.93 6.61
N THR A 109 -6.37 -1.78 5.52
CA THR A 109 -6.51 -2.58 4.31
C THR A 109 -6.20 -4.06 4.59
N THR A 110 -5.17 -4.33 5.40
CA THR A 110 -4.79 -5.67 5.82
C THR A 110 -5.88 -6.31 6.70
N LYS A 111 -6.39 -5.60 7.71
CA LYS A 111 -7.42 -6.07 8.64
C LYS A 111 -8.77 -6.35 7.97
N ARG A 112 -9.10 -5.61 6.91
CA ARG A 112 -10.36 -5.80 6.16
C ARG A 112 -10.29 -6.93 5.14
N SER A 113 -9.15 -7.60 5.01
CA SER A 113 -8.87 -8.58 3.94
C SER A 113 -9.06 -8.01 2.53
N SER A 114 -9.19 -6.69 2.37
CA SER A 114 -9.36 -6.02 1.07
C SER A 114 -8.04 -5.82 0.34
N HIS A 115 -6.93 -6.23 0.95
CA HIS A 115 -5.59 -6.10 0.40
C HIS A 115 -5.42 -6.87 -0.91
N GLN A 116 -6.04 -8.04 -1.07
CA GLN A 116 -6.01 -8.82 -2.31
C GLN A 116 -6.81 -8.12 -3.41
N ASP A 117 -8.04 -7.69 -3.12
CA ASP A 117 -8.89 -6.96 -4.06
C ASP A 117 -8.25 -5.66 -4.52
N MET A 118 -7.60 -4.93 -3.61
CA MET A 118 -6.90 -3.70 -3.92
C MET A 118 -5.62 -3.94 -4.72
N ALA A 119 -4.87 -5.01 -4.43
CA ALA A 119 -3.70 -5.40 -5.23
C ALA A 119 -4.10 -5.76 -6.67
N LEU A 120 -5.23 -6.47 -6.84
CA LEU A 120 -5.79 -6.81 -8.14
C LEU A 120 -6.25 -5.57 -8.91
N LYS A 121 -6.95 -4.64 -8.24
CA LYS A 121 -7.36 -3.35 -8.85
C LYS A 121 -6.17 -2.47 -9.21
N ALA A 122 -5.13 -2.48 -8.39
CA ALA A 122 -3.93 -1.68 -8.56
C ALA A 122 -3.10 -2.08 -9.78
N SER A 123 -3.01 -3.38 -10.03
CA SER A 123 -2.11 -3.93 -11.05
C SER A 123 -2.67 -3.86 -12.47
N ASN A 124 -3.97 -3.57 -12.67
CA ASN A 124 -4.68 -3.62 -13.96
C ASN A 124 -4.53 -4.96 -14.73
N GLU A 125 -3.80 -5.92 -14.18
CA GLU A 125 -3.57 -7.28 -14.64
C GLU A 125 -3.98 -8.24 -13.53
N LYS A 126 -4.35 -9.47 -13.88
CA LYS A 126 -4.68 -10.52 -12.90
C LYS A 126 -3.41 -11.00 -12.20
N ILE A 127 -2.88 -10.20 -11.27
CA ILE A 127 -1.80 -10.64 -10.39
C ILE A 127 -2.46 -11.42 -9.24
N GLU A 128 -2.59 -12.74 -9.43
CA GLU A 128 -2.76 -13.64 -8.29
C GLU A 128 -1.57 -13.40 -7.35
N PHE A 129 -1.82 -13.35 -6.03
CA PHE A 129 -0.74 -13.26 -5.06
C PHE A 129 0.19 -14.45 -5.30
N ASP A 130 1.38 -14.17 -5.83
CA ASP A 130 2.36 -15.20 -6.08
C ASP A 130 3.11 -15.47 -4.76
N PRO A 131 2.86 -16.60 -4.08
CA PRO A 131 3.56 -16.95 -2.86
C PRO A 131 5.07 -17.15 -3.08
N CYS A 132 5.50 -17.34 -4.34
CA CYS A 132 6.91 -17.50 -4.72
C CYS A 132 7.60 -16.17 -5.02
N TRP A 133 6.88 -15.04 -4.95
CA TRP A 133 7.40 -13.68 -5.19
C TRP A 133 8.09 -13.51 -6.55
N THR A 134 7.73 -14.33 -7.54
CA THR A 134 8.32 -14.36 -8.89
C THR A 134 7.66 -13.38 -9.84
N GLN A 135 6.41 -12.98 -9.58
CA GLN A 135 5.66 -12.08 -10.44
C GLN A 135 5.77 -10.62 -9.99
N SER A 136 6.83 -9.94 -10.44
CA SER A 136 6.88 -8.48 -10.48
C SER A 136 7.48 -8.00 -11.80
N LEU A 137 7.04 -6.82 -12.26
CA LEU A 137 7.45 -6.21 -13.53
C LEU A 137 8.98 -6.06 -13.67
N SER A 138 9.71 -6.05 -12.55
CA SER A 138 11.17 -5.90 -12.49
C SER A 138 11.91 -7.17 -12.02
N GLY A 139 11.28 -8.35 -12.13
CA GLY A 139 11.80 -9.63 -11.64
C GLY A 139 11.27 -10.00 -10.24
N PRO A 140 11.74 -11.10 -9.63
CA PRO A 140 11.19 -11.58 -8.37
C PRO A 140 11.43 -10.56 -7.24
N ALA A 141 10.35 -9.98 -6.72
CA ALA A 141 10.43 -8.95 -5.70
C ALA A 141 9.25 -9.04 -4.74
N ALA A 142 9.51 -8.70 -3.47
CA ALA A 142 8.50 -8.66 -2.44
C ALA A 142 8.71 -7.45 -1.54
N ILE A 143 7.64 -6.98 -0.92
CA ILE A 143 7.73 -6.03 0.18
C ILE A 143 7.36 -6.78 1.45
N VAL A 144 8.14 -6.65 2.51
CA VAL A 144 7.87 -7.31 3.78
C VAL A 144 7.76 -6.29 4.90
N GLN A 145 6.70 -6.41 5.68
CA GLN A 145 6.59 -5.73 6.95
C GLN A 145 7.32 -6.54 8.01
N VAL A 146 8.26 -5.92 8.71
CA VAL A 146 9.00 -6.53 9.82
C VAL A 146 8.49 -5.94 11.12
N LEU A 147 7.99 -6.79 12.02
CA LEU A 147 7.53 -6.40 13.36
C LEU A 147 8.45 -7.04 14.40
N VAL A 148 9.21 -6.21 15.09
CA VAL A 148 10.11 -6.60 16.19
C VAL A 148 9.55 -6.09 17.50
N ARG A 149 9.52 -6.96 18.52
CA ARG A 149 9.16 -6.58 19.89
C ARG A 149 10.40 -6.39 20.75
N LYS A 150 10.36 -5.40 21.62
CA LYS A 150 11.37 -5.06 22.61
C LYS A 150 10.88 -5.45 24.00
N PRO A 151 11.78 -5.77 24.93
CA PRO A 151 11.42 -6.19 26.29
C PRO A 151 10.77 -5.08 27.12
N THR A 152 10.81 -3.82 26.68
CA THR A 152 10.21 -2.66 27.36
C THR A 152 8.68 -2.72 27.46
N GLY A 153 8.02 -3.63 26.74
CA GLY A 153 6.58 -3.86 26.83
C GLY A 153 5.71 -2.74 26.24
N GLY A 154 4.45 -3.06 25.96
CA GLY A 154 3.47 -2.11 25.42
C GLY A 154 3.75 -1.63 23.99
N ILE A 155 3.02 -0.60 23.56
CA ILE A 155 3.09 -0.06 22.19
C ILE A 155 4.48 0.53 21.89
N LYS A 156 5.12 1.16 22.89
CA LYS A 156 6.50 1.68 22.79
C LYS A 156 7.55 0.57 22.65
N GLY A 157 7.17 -0.68 22.94
CA GLY A 157 7.98 -1.87 22.76
C GLY A 157 7.92 -2.45 21.35
N ILE A 158 7.13 -1.91 20.43
CA ILE A 158 7.09 -2.42 19.05
C ILE A 158 7.91 -1.52 18.13
N SER A 159 8.75 -2.16 17.31
CA SER A 159 9.40 -1.54 16.16
C SER A 159 8.83 -2.16 14.89
N ARG A 160 8.49 -1.32 13.91
CA ARG A 160 8.03 -1.76 12.59
C ARG A 160 8.86 -1.10 11.51
N SER A 161 9.17 -1.85 10.47
CA SER A 161 9.73 -1.33 9.23
C SER A 161 9.08 -2.04 8.04
N LEU A 162 9.20 -1.41 6.89
CA LEU A 162 8.76 -1.96 5.61
C LEU A 162 10.03 -2.10 4.74
N GLU A 163 10.34 -3.30 4.31
CA GLU A 163 11.60 -3.60 3.62
C GLU A 163 11.32 -4.15 2.23
N GLY A 164 12.12 -3.75 1.25
CA GLY A 164 12.09 -4.33 -0.09
C GLY A 164 12.99 -5.56 -0.17
N LEU A 165 12.51 -6.61 -0.82
CA LEU A 165 13.29 -7.79 -1.17
C LEU A 165 13.34 -7.91 -2.69
N LYS A 166 14.54 -8.05 -3.24
CA LYS A 166 14.76 -8.32 -4.67
C LYS A 166 15.60 -9.59 -4.81
N PHE A 167 15.21 -10.50 -5.68
CA PHE A 167 16.02 -11.67 -5.99
C PHE A 167 17.22 -11.26 -6.83
N ASN A 168 18.40 -11.73 -6.42
CA ASN A 168 19.63 -11.56 -7.17
C ASN A 168 19.92 -12.86 -7.93
N ASP A 169 19.78 -12.83 -9.26
CA ASP A 169 20.02 -14.00 -10.12
C ASP A 169 21.47 -14.50 -10.06
N GLU A 170 22.43 -13.60 -9.84
CA GLU A 170 23.87 -13.95 -9.79
C GLU A 170 24.20 -14.77 -8.54
N GLU A 171 23.67 -14.35 -7.39
CA GLU A 171 23.95 -14.96 -6.09
C GLU A 171 22.89 -16.00 -5.68
N LYS A 172 21.81 -16.12 -6.46
CA LYS A 172 20.65 -16.99 -6.21
C LYS A 172 20.03 -16.82 -4.82
N HIS A 173 20.00 -15.60 -4.30
CA HIS A 173 19.35 -15.28 -3.03
C HIS A 173 18.62 -13.94 -3.07
N PHE A 174 17.71 -13.73 -2.12
CA PHE A 174 17.09 -12.43 -1.91
C PHE A 174 18.06 -11.48 -1.22
N ARG A 175 18.07 -10.22 -1.66
CA ARG A 175 18.76 -9.12 -0.98
C ARG A 175 17.74 -8.09 -0.52
N VAL A 176 18.01 -7.49 0.64
CA VAL A 176 17.25 -6.33 1.10
C VAL A 176 17.64 -5.13 0.26
N VAL A 177 16.65 -4.44 -0.28
CA VAL A 177 16.81 -3.25 -1.10
C VAL A 177 15.91 -2.15 -0.57
N ASP A 178 16.27 -0.90 -0.87
CA ASP A 178 15.41 0.23 -0.62
C ASP A 178 14.11 0.11 -1.42
N LEU A 179 13.01 0.61 -0.86
CA LEU A 179 11.68 0.47 -1.46
C LEU A 179 11.54 1.22 -2.79
N ASP A 180 12.32 2.28 -3.01
CA ASP A 180 12.38 3.02 -4.28
C ASP A 180 12.87 2.20 -5.46
N GLN A 181 13.63 1.14 -5.19
CA GLN A 181 14.10 0.21 -6.22
C GLN A 181 13.01 -0.76 -6.68
N LEU A 182 11.92 -0.87 -5.92
CA LEU A 182 10.82 -1.81 -6.20
C LEU A 182 9.54 -1.11 -6.63
N VAL A 183 9.28 0.07 -6.09
CA VAL A 183 8.04 0.81 -6.26
C VAL A 183 8.36 2.27 -6.49
N ASP A 184 7.62 2.90 -7.38
CA ASP A 184 7.70 4.34 -7.56
C ASP A 184 7.14 5.06 -6.33
N LEU A 185 8.05 5.60 -5.50
CA LEU A 185 7.69 6.28 -4.25
C LEU A 185 7.14 7.68 -4.48
N ASN A 186 7.23 8.23 -5.69
CA ASN A 186 6.70 9.54 -5.98
C ASN A 186 5.19 9.43 -6.28
N PRO A 187 4.28 9.89 -5.41
CA PRO A 187 2.86 9.84 -5.71
C PRO A 187 2.47 10.76 -6.88
N PHE A 188 3.37 11.65 -7.31
CA PHE A 188 3.17 12.60 -8.40
C PHE A 188 3.87 12.20 -9.69
N SER A 189 4.57 11.07 -9.73
CA SER A 189 5.08 10.57 -11.00
C SER A 189 3.90 10.21 -11.90
N LYS A 190 4.01 10.57 -13.18
CA LYS A 190 3.02 10.14 -14.17
C LYS A 190 2.97 8.61 -14.14
N PRO A 191 1.78 7.98 -14.12
CA PRO A 191 1.70 6.54 -14.24
C PRO A 191 2.47 6.12 -15.49
N LEU A 192 3.40 5.17 -15.34
CA LEU A 192 4.09 4.55 -16.47
C LEU A 192 3.00 4.04 -17.41
N THR A 193 2.84 4.71 -18.54
CA THR A 193 2.01 4.23 -19.63
C THR A 193 2.57 2.87 -20.01
N ALA A 194 1.81 1.81 -19.74
CA ALA A 194 2.14 0.48 -20.19
C ALA A 194 2.30 0.50 -21.71
N GLY A 195 3.55 0.41 -22.19
CA GLY A 195 3.84 0.26 -23.62
C GLY A 195 4.95 1.16 -24.15
N VAL A 196 6.19 1.00 -23.67
CA VAL A 196 7.37 1.18 -24.54
C VAL A 196 7.51 -0.12 -25.34
N GLY A 197 6.58 -0.31 -26.27
CA GLY A 197 6.67 -1.28 -27.35
C GLY A 197 6.55 -0.47 -28.64
N GLY A 198 7.69 -0.24 -29.29
CA GLY A 198 7.77 0.51 -30.54
C GLY A 198 6.78 -0.03 -31.57
N GLY A 199 5.80 0.81 -31.89
CA GLY A 199 4.78 0.55 -32.88
C GLY A 199 4.08 1.87 -33.15
N ASP A 200 4.37 2.42 -34.32
CA ASP A 200 3.81 3.65 -34.86
C ASP A 200 2.27 3.55 -34.89
N LYS A 201 1.62 3.96 -33.80
CA LYS A 201 0.16 4.00 -33.70
C LYS A 201 -0.28 5.38 -34.15
N THR A 202 -0.91 5.41 -35.33
CA THR A 202 -1.68 6.56 -35.80
C THR A 202 -2.68 6.99 -34.73
N ILE A 203 -2.42 8.16 -34.15
CA ILE A 203 -3.23 8.81 -33.13
C ILE A 203 -4.59 9.14 -33.74
N ASN A 204 -5.64 8.46 -33.28
CA ASN A 204 -6.99 8.61 -33.83
C ASN A 204 -7.95 9.34 -32.87
N THR A 205 -7.55 9.55 -31.61
CA THR A 205 -8.41 10.22 -30.61
C THR A 205 -7.66 11.27 -29.80
N HIS A 206 -8.36 12.37 -29.47
CA HIS A 206 -7.81 13.50 -28.72
C HIS A 206 -7.36 13.11 -27.30
N SER A 207 -7.84 11.98 -26.76
CA SER A 207 -7.43 11.42 -25.47
C SER A 207 -6.02 10.84 -25.45
N GLU A 208 -5.42 10.57 -26.61
CA GLU A 208 -4.05 10.02 -26.74
C GLU A 208 -2.99 11.12 -26.86
N LEU A 209 -3.43 12.36 -27.09
CA LEU A 209 -2.57 13.54 -27.11
C LEU A 209 -2.47 14.05 -25.66
N ASP A 210 -1.49 13.58 -24.91
CA ASP A 210 -1.13 14.05 -23.56
C ASP A 210 -0.56 15.50 -23.62
N LEU A 211 -1.30 16.40 -24.24
CA LEU A 211 -0.98 17.81 -24.39
C LEU A 211 -1.42 18.53 -23.11
N PRO A 212 -0.54 19.35 -22.51
CA PRO A 212 -0.93 20.18 -21.38
C PRO A 212 -2.11 21.06 -21.81
N PHE A 213 -3.12 21.15 -20.95
CA PHE A 213 -4.33 21.95 -21.18
C PHE A 213 -3.96 23.43 -21.29
N ASN A 214 -3.63 23.85 -22.51
CA ASN A 214 -3.32 25.23 -22.82
C ASN A 214 -4.66 25.95 -23.02
N LEU A 215 -5.11 26.66 -21.99
CA LEU A 215 -6.35 27.48 -21.99
C LEU A 215 -6.32 28.60 -23.03
N SER A 216 -5.16 28.88 -23.63
CA SER A 216 -5.06 29.81 -24.74
C SER A 216 -5.41 29.09 -26.04
N LEU A 217 -6.63 29.37 -26.55
CA LEU A 217 -7.00 28.98 -27.91
C LEU A 217 -6.01 29.62 -28.89
N THR A 218 -5.47 28.81 -29.80
CA THR A 218 -4.71 29.31 -30.95
C THR A 218 -5.61 30.21 -31.82
N ASP A 219 -5.02 31.14 -32.56
CA ASP A 219 -5.79 32.09 -33.38
C ASP A 219 -6.69 31.39 -34.41
N GLU A 220 -6.25 30.24 -34.95
CA GLU A 220 -7.08 29.40 -35.83
C GLU A 220 -8.30 28.80 -35.12
N GLN A 221 -8.14 28.35 -33.87
CA GLN A 221 -9.26 27.81 -33.07
C GLN A 221 -10.22 28.91 -32.65
N ARG A 222 -9.71 30.12 -32.36
CA ARG A 222 -10.53 31.29 -32.05
C ARG A 222 -11.38 31.71 -33.26
N ASN A 223 -10.79 31.69 -34.46
CA ASN A 223 -11.50 31.96 -35.72
C ASN A 223 -12.55 30.89 -36.04
N LYS A 224 -12.26 29.60 -35.84
CA LYS A 224 -13.24 28.53 -36.05
C LYS A 224 -14.41 28.61 -35.08
N ARG A 225 -14.16 28.97 -33.82
CA ARG A 225 -15.23 29.17 -32.82
C ARG A 225 -16.12 30.37 -33.16
N ALA A 226 -15.55 31.45 -33.72
CA ALA A 226 -16.32 32.61 -34.19
C ALA A 226 -17.21 32.30 -35.41
N GLN A 227 -16.95 31.21 -36.13
CA GLN A 227 -17.74 30.75 -37.27
C GLN A 227 -18.82 29.72 -36.89
N VAL A 228 -18.84 29.23 -35.64
CA VAL A 228 -19.90 28.33 -35.18
C VAL A 228 -21.17 29.16 -34.95
N PRO A 229 -22.25 28.95 -35.72
CA PRO A 229 -23.50 29.67 -35.53
C PRO A 229 -24.04 29.37 -34.14
N LEU A 230 -24.26 30.42 -33.33
CA LEU A 230 -24.82 30.26 -32.00
C LEU A 230 -26.29 29.81 -32.13
N PRO A 231 -26.66 28.63 -31.62
CA PRO A 231 -27.95 28.00 -31.91
C PRO A 231 -29.18 28.71 -31.30
N TYR A 232 -28.99 29.83 -30.60
CA TYR A 232 -30.08 30.56 -29.92
C TYR A 232 -29.98 32.09 -30.04
N ALA A 233 -29.41 32.60 -31.13
CA ALA A 233 -29.46 34.03 -31.44
C ALA A 233 -30.77 34.44 -32.17
N HIS A 234 -31.91 33.84 -31.78
CA HIS A 234 -33.23 34.27 -32.25
C HIS A 234 -33.91 35.13 -31.17
N GLU A 235 -34.20 36.37 -31.58
CA GLU A 235 -35.26 37.26 -31.08
C GLU A 235 -35.07 37.90 -29.69
N GLY A 236 -34.18 38.89 -29.65
CA GLY A 236 -34.37 40.05 -28.78
C GLY A 236 -35.45 40.98 -29.35
N GLU A 237 -36.71 40.64 -29.14
CA GLU A 237 -37.82 41.58 -29.27
C GLU A 237 -38.86 41.26 -28.17
N GLY A 238 -38.75 41.92 -27.02
CA GLY A 238 -39.76 41.86 -25.96
C GLY A 238 -39.27 41.41 -24.58
N ALA A 239 -38.46 42.22 -23.91
CA ALA A 239 -38.40 42.23 -22.44
C ALA A 239 -37.88 43.58 -21.95
N SER A 240 -38.66 44.63 -22.17
CA SER A 240 -38.67 45.79 -21.27
C SER A 240 -39.24 45.33 -19.91
N GLY A 241 -38.45 44.57 -19.17
CA GLY A 241 -38.72 44.18 -17.79
C GLY A 241 -37.94 45.11 -16.89
N ASP A 242 -38.56 46.24 -16.59
CA ASP A 242 -38.18 47.15 -15.51
C ASP A 242 -38.20 46.36 -14.19
N LEU A 243 -37.06 45.76 -13.84
CA LEU A 243 -36.83 45.13 -12.54
C LEU A 243 -36.36 46.23 -11.59
N ILE A 244 -37.34 46.95 -11.07
CA ILE A 244 -37.21 47.80 -9.89
C ILE A 244 -36.89 46.87 -8.72
N TRP A 245 -35.67 46.95 -8.20
CA TRP A 245 -35.32 46.37 -6.91
C TRP A 245 -35.83 47.35 -5.85
N GLU A 246 -36.98 47.06 -5.25
CA GLU A 246 -37.37 47.72 -4.00
C GLU A 246 -36.47 47.15 -2.89
N ASP A 247 -35.51 47.97 -2.47
CA ASP A 247 -34.80 47.80 -1.20
C ASP A 247 -35.83 48.01 -0.08
N GLU A 248 -36.40 46.93 0.47
CA GLU A 248 -37.15 47.02 1.73
C GLU A 248 -36.19 46.94 2.92
N GLU A 249 -36.23 48.05 3.65
CA GLU A 249 -35.38 48.53 4.71
C GLU A 249 -35.32 47.63 5.95
N GLU A 250 -34.16 47.70 6.61
CA GLU A 250 -33.95 47.38 8.02
C GLU A 250 -35.10 47.91 8.89
N THR A 251 -35.77 47.01 9.60
CA THR A 251 -36.46 47.37 10.85
C THR A 251 -35.91 46.49 11.97
N ASP A 252 -34.92 47.11 12.60
CA ASP A 252 -34.48 46.94 13.97
C ASP A 252 -35.70 47.02 14.90
N ASP A 253 -35.94 46.00 15.72
CA ASP A 253 -36.86 46.11 16.86
C ASP A 253 -36.28 45.34 18.06
N GLU A 254 -35.93 46.14 19.05
CA GLU A 254 -35.35 45.85 20.35
C GLU A 254 -36.30 45.09 21.30
N GLU A 255 -35.69 44.46 22.32
CA GLU A 255 -36.18 44.16 23.68
C GLU A 255 -37.69 44.05 23.99
N ILE A 256 -38.07 42.92 24.61
CA ILE A 256 -38.38 42.77 26.05
C ILE A 256 -38.37 41.27 26.43
#